data_AF-A0A1Z4NCV4-F1
#
_entry.id   AF-A0A1Z4NCV4-F1
#
_cell.length_a   1.000
_cell.length_b   1.000
_cell.length_c   1.000
_cell.angle_alpha   90.00
_cell.angle_beta   90.00
_cell.angle_gamma   90.00
#
_symmetry.space_group_name_H-M   'P 1'
#
loop_
_entity.id
_entity.type
_entity.pdbx_description
1 polymer ?
#
loop_
_entity_poly.entity_id
_entity_poly.type
_entity_poly.pdbx_seq_one_letter_code
_entity_poly.pdbx_strand_id
1 'polypeptide(L)'
;MYQKAQELASRWQIEIGDVTRLDRARMLASQGTISDLGAAIAEAQLIPSSNPRGREARQEINRWSAQIQTIEDRPFLDRAEQLALAEDINSLQQAIAEASQIRRGRALYPEARKKISAWTATIQRIQDQPILERARSLAANGNLGAAIETIRPISQGRSLSREARNDIDTWQEELTAQQNWKNARDTALRGTPEALAEAIRIAQRIPRRNFLRNEANPAIDQWSQQILDIARGQSQSSITRAIETARLIPRGTSAHGLARQQIREWENFLNPPQPQPTEEPIVPPRPF
;
A
#
# COMPACT_ATOMS: atom_id res chain seq x y z
N MET A 1 -4.83 71.38 1.29
CA MET A 1 -5.15 71.03 2.70
C MET A 1 -6.65 70.89 2.92
N TYR A 2 -7.47 71.85 2.47
CA TYR A 2 -8.93 71.88 2.71
C TYR A 2 -9.74 70.73 2.07
N GLN A 3 -9.46 70.36 0.82
CA GLN A 3 -10.14 69.24 0.14
C GLN A 3 -9.94 67.88 0.83
N LYS A 4 -8.70 67.58 1.26
CA LYS A 4 -8.39 66.34 2.00
C LYS A 4 -9.11 66.27 3.35
N ALA A 5 -9.28 67.40 4.04
CA ALA A 5 -10.00 67.45 5.31
C ALA A 5 -11.52 67.27 5.13
N GLN A 6 -12.10 67.83 4.07
CA GLN A 6 -13.52 67.61 3.72
C GLN A 6 -13.80 66.16 3.28
N GLU A 7 -12.90 65.53 2.53
CA GLU A 7 -13.00 64.12 2.17
C GLU A 7 -12.92 63.20 3.40
N LEU A 8 -12.04 63.51 4.36
CA LEU A 8 -11.97 62.79 5.63
C LEU A 8 -13.23 62.99 6.47
N ALA A 9 -13.73 64.22 6.61
CA ALA A 9 -14.95 64.50 7.36
C ALA A 9 -16.18 63.77 6.78
N SER A 10 -16.31 63.76 5.44
CA SER A 10 -17.38 63.04 4.74
C SER A 10 -17.28 61.52 4.93
N ARG A 11 -16.06 60.94 4.87
CA ARG A 11 -15.84 59.52 5.18
C ARG A 11 -16.19 59.18 6.63
N TRP A 12 -15.76 59.99 7.59
CA TRP A 12 -16.04 59.77 9.01
C TRP A 12 -17.53 59.83 9.32
N GLN A 13 -18.28 60.70 8.65
CA GLN A 13 -19.72 60.85 8.87
C GLN A 13 -20.52 59.65 8.32
N ILE A 14 -20.08 59.08 7.19
CA ILE A 14 -20.60 57.81 6.66
C ILE A 14 -20.28 56.67 7.65
N GLU A 15 -19.03 56.61 8.13
CA GLU A 15 -18.58 55.56 9.06
C GLU A 15 -19.38 55.51 10.37
N ILE A 16 -19.79 56.64 10.95
CA ILE A 16 -20.60 56.68 12.19
C ILE A 16 -21.99 56.04 11.98
N GLY A 17 -22.63 56.31 10.84
CA GLY A 17 -23.92 55.72 10.49
C GLY A 17 -23.84 54.20 10.35
N ASP A 18 -22.79 53.69 9.70
CA ASP A 18 -22.60 52.27 9.45
C ASP A 18 -22.15 51.48 10.69
N VAL A 19 -21.38 52.11 11.60
CA VAL A 19 -21.08 51.55 12.93
C VAL A 19 -22.37 51.29 13.71
N THR A 20 -23.27 52.28 13.73
CA THR A 20 -24.54 52.17 14.45
C THR A 20 -25.41 51.02 13.88
N ARG A 21 -25.36 50.80 12.57
CA ARG A 21 -26.05 49.68 11.92
C ARG A 21 -25.45 48.33 12.28
N LEU A 22 -24.13 48.20 12.26
CA LEU A 22 -23.45 46.96 12.70
C LEU A 22 -23.73 46.66 14.17
N ASP A 23 -23.70 47.66 15.03
CA ASP A 23 -23.99 47.45 16.45
C ASP A 23 -25.44 47.04 16.69
N ARG A 24 -26.40 47.61 15.94
CA ARG A 24 -27.79 47.12 15.94
C ARG A 24 -27.89 45.69 15.44
N ALA A 25 -27.23 45.36 14.33
CA ALA A 25 -27.22 44.01 13.78
C ALA A 25 -26.66 43.00 14.79
N ARG A 26 -25.58 43.35 15.51
CA ARG A 26 -25.03 42.54 16.61
C ARG A 26 -25.98 42.37 17.78
N MET A 27 -26.68 43.43 18.19
CA MET A 27 -27.69 43.38 19.25
C MET A 27 -28.88 42.49 18.87
N LEU A 28 -29.29 42.49 17.60
CA LEU A 28 -30.29 41.55 17.11
C LEU A 28 -29.74 40.12 17.20
N ALA A 29 -28.55 39.88 16.64
CA ALA A 29 -27.94 38.55 16.61
C ALA A 29 -27.66 37.94 18.00
N SER A 30 -27.53 38.74 19.06
CA SER A 30 -27.20 38.25 20.40
C SER A 30 -28.27 37.33 21.00
N GLN A 31 -29.52 37.42 20.53
CA GLN A 31 -30.61 36.55 20.97
C GLN A 31 -30.52 35.14 20.36
N GLY A 32 -29.83 35.00 19.22
CA GLY A 32 -29.47 33.70 18.63
C GLY A 32 -30.60 32.90 18.00
N THR A 33 -31.84 33.40 17.98
CA THR A 33 -32.94 32.73 17.25
C THR A 33 -32.79 32.91 15.74
N ILE A 34 -33.38 32.02 14.93
CA ILE A 34 -33.34 32.14 13.46
C ILE A 34 -33.90 33.48 12.99
N SER A 35 -34.99 33.95 13.61
CA SER A 35 -35.61 35.23 13.27
C SER A 35 -34.68 36.40 13.59
N ASP A 36 -34.03 36.39 14.75
CA ASP A 36 -33.14 37.46 15.19
C ASP A 36 -31.86 37.52 14.35
N LEU A 37 -31.29 36.36 14.02
CA LEU A 37 -30.16 36.25 13.10
C LEU A 37 -30.53 36.71 11.68
N GLY A 38 -31.75 36.40 11.21
CA GLY A 38 -32.28 36.90 9.95
C GLY A 38 -32.41 38.42 9.93
N ALA A 39 -32.91 39.01 11.02
CA ALA A 39 -33.00 40.46 11.18
C ALA A 39 -31.62 41.13 11.24
N ALA A 40 -30.66 40.52 11.94
CA ALA A 40 -29.27 40.97 11.98
C ALA A 40 -28.63 41.00 10.59
N ILE A 41 -28.82 39.93 9.81
CA ILE A 41 -28.35 39.85 8.42
C ILE A 41 -28.98 40.96 7.57
N ALA A 42 -30.30 41.16 7.67
CA ALA A 42 -31.01 42.18 6.92
C ALA A 42 -30.49 43.60 7.23
N GLU A 43 -30.23 43.91 8.50
CA GLU A 43 -29.66 45.21 8.90
C GLU A 43 -28.22 45.38 8.38
N ALA A 44 -27.38 44.35 8.47
CA ALA A 44 -26.00 44.42 7.96
C ALA A 44 -25.91 44.47 6.42
N GLN A 45 -26.90 43.92 5.69
CA GLN A 45 -26.97 43.98 4.23
C GLN A 45 -27.21 45.40 3.70
N LEU A 46 -27.70 46.31 4.53
CA LEU A 46 -27.88 47.72 4.16
C LEU A 46 -26.55 48.45 3.98
N ILE A 47 -25.43 47.90 4.46
CA ILE A 47 -24.09 48.49 4.33
C ILE A 47 -23.50 48.10 2.97
N PRO A 48 -23.26 49.05 2.05
CA PRO A 48 -22.76 48.75 0.71
C PRO A 48 -21.39 48.07 0.72
N SER A 49 -21.13 47.27 -0.31
CA SER A 49 -19.83 46.64 -0.56
C SER A 49 -18.65 47.59 -0.70
N SER A 50 -18.91 48.80 -1.20
CA SER A 50 -17.95 49.89 -1.39
C SER A 50 -17.63 50.65 -0.10
N ASN A 51 -18.35 50.38 0.98
CA ASN A 51 -18.16 51.01 2.26
C ASN A 51 -16.86 50.54 2.93
N PRO A 52 -16.11 51.42 3.64
CA PRO A 52 -14.95 51.00 4.45
C PRO A 52 -15.24 49.81 5.39
N ARG A 53 -16.47 49.73 5.92
CA ARG A 53 -16.93 48.63 6.79
C ARG A 53 -17.65 47.49 6.08
N GLY A 54 -17.79 47.55 4.76
CA GLY A 54 -18.46 46.51 3.98
C GLY A 54 -17.81 45.12 4.12
N ARG A 55 -16.50 45.05 4.38
CA ARG A 55 -15.82 43.77 4.67
C ARG A 55 -16.28 43.16 5.99
N GLU A 56 -16.39 43.98 7.04
CA GLU A 56 -16.84 43.58 8.37
C GLU A 56 -18.30 43.10 8.32
N ALA A 57 -19.18 43.89 7.70
CA ALA A 57 -20.58 43.54 7.50
C ALA A 57 -20.75 42.16 6.83
N ARG A 58 -19.99 41.90 5.75
CA ARG A 58 -20.02 40.59 5.07
C ARG A 58 -19.53 39.44 5.94
N GLN A 59 -18.51 39.66 6.77
CA GLN A 59 -18.03 38.63 7.69
C GLN A 59 -19.10 38.27 8.72
N GLU A 60 -19.80 39.25 9.27
CA GLU A 60 -20.89 39.03 10.22
C GLU A 60 -22.10 38.36 9.56
N ILE A 61 -22.49 38.81 8.38
CA ILE A 61 -23.54 38.15 7.58
C ILE A 61 -23.20 36.68 7.34
N ASN A 62 -21.97 36.37 6.93
CA ASN A 62 -21.54 34.99 6.70
C ASN A 62 -21.59 34.16 7.99
N ARG A 63 -21.19 34.75 9.12
CA ARG A 63 -21.22 34.09 10.44
C ARG A 63 -22.65 33.78 10.87
N TRP A 64 -23.57 34.75 10.84
CA TRP A 64 -24.96 34.55 11.21
C TRP A 64 -25.68 33.61 10.25
N SER A 65 -25.39 33.70 8.94
CA SER A 65 -25.89 32.75 7.95
C SER A 65 -25.46 31.33 8.28
N ALA A 66 -24.20 31.13 8.66
CA ALA A 66 -23.71 29.82 9.09
C ALA A 66 -24.40 29.34 10.39
N GLN A 67 -24.68 30.23 11.34
CA GLN A 67 -25.41 29.88 12.56
C GLN A 67 -26.85 29.44 12.27
N ILE A 68 -27.57 30.17 11.41
CA ILE A 68 -28.92 29.77 10.96
C ILE A 68 -28.85 28.38 10.32
N GLN A 69 -27.92 28.18 9.38
CA GLN A 69 -27.72 26.87 8.73
C GLN A 69 -27.44 25.77 9.75
N THR A 70 -26.61 26.04 10.76
CA THR A 70 -26.34 25.07 11.83
C THR A 70 -27.60 24.74 12.63
N ILE A 71 -28.41 25.73 13.03
CA ILE A 71 -29.66 25.49 13.77
C ILE A 71 -30.64 24.66 12.92
N GLU A 72 -30.76 24.97 11.63
CA GLU A 72 -31.63 24.23 10.71
C GLU A 72 -31.14 22.80 10.44
N ASP A 73 -29.82 22.62 10.28
CA ASP A 73 -29.23 21.35 9.87
C ASP A 73 -28.99 20.40 11.06
N ARG A 74 -28.84 20.93 12.29
CA ARG A 74 -28.49 20.13 13.47
C ARG A 74 -29.48 19.00 13.76
N PRO A 75 -30.82 19.17 13.67
CA PRO A 75 -31.76 18.09 13.90
C PRO A 75 -31.59 16.90 12.95
N PHE A 76 -31.19 17.12 11.69
CA PHE A 76 -30.88 16.02 10.77
C PHE A 76 -29.65 15.24 11.26
N LEU A 77 -28.61 15.96 11.68
CA LEU A 77 -27.38 15.33 12.16
C LEU A 77 -27.61 14.55 13.47
N ASP A 78 -28.37 15.10 14.40
CA ASP A 78 -28.68 14.44 15.68
C ASP A 78 -29.53 13.17 15.46
N ARG A 79 -30.55 13.23 14.59
CA ARG A 79 -31.32 12.04 14.21
C ARG A 79 -30.45 10.98 13.54
N ALA A 80 -29.57 11.40 12.63
CA ALA A 80 -28.63 10.51 11.97
C ALA A 80 -27.72 9.79 12.98
N GLU A 81 -27.21 10.51 13.98
CA GLU A 81 -26.40 9.94 15.06
C GLU A 81 -27.19 8.94 15.91
N GLN A 82 -28.44 9.26 16.27
CA GLN A 82 -29.30 8.35 17.04
C GLN A 82 -29.57 7.05 16.29
N LEU A 83 -29.85 7.12 15.00
CA LEU A 83 -30.03 5.95 14.14
C LEU A 83 -28.74 5.11 14.10
N ALA A 84 -27.59 5.76 13.95
CA ALA A 84 -26.31 5.06 13.86
C ALA A 84 -25.91 4.29 15.14
N LEU A 85 -26.53 4.55 16.30
CA LEU A 85 -26.23 3.85 17.56
C LEU A 85 -26.52 2.34 17.51
N ALA A 86 -27.43 1.90 16.64
CA ALA A 86 -27.75 0.48 16.50
C ALA A 86 -26.63 -0.31 15.79
N GLU A 87 -25.74 0.38 15.07
CA GLU A 87 -24.59 -0.19 14.34
C GLU A 87 -24.93 -1.29 13.30
N ASP A 88 -26.20 -1.54 13.02
CA ASP A 88 -26.63 -2.45 11.96
C ASP A 88 -26.73 -1.75 10.59
N ILE A 89 -26.74 -2.55 9.52
CA ILE A 89 -26.70 -2.04 8.15
C ILE A 89 -27.88 -1.12 7.84
N ASN A 90 -29.10 -1.49 8.28
CA ASN A 90 -30.30 -0.71 7.97
C ASN A 90 -30.25 0.64 8.69
N SER A 91 -29.93 0.64 9.97
CA SER A 91 -29.85 1.85 10.78
C SER A 91 -28.74 2.80 10.31
N LEU A 92 -27.57 2.26 9.92
CA LEU A 92 -26.48 3.04 9.33
C LEU A 92 -26.86 3.63 7.96
N GLN A 93 -27.61 2.90 7.12
CA GLN A 93 -28.13 3.43 5.86
C GLN A 93 -29.13 4.57 6.07
N GLN A 94 -30.02 4.44 7.06
CA GLN A 94 -30.94 5.51 7.44
C GLN A 94 -30.20 6.73 7.99
N ALA A 95 -29.18 6.52 8.83
CA ALA A 95 -28.29 7.58 9.31
C ALA A 95 -27.60 8.33 8.17
N ILE A 96 -27.07 7.59 7.17
CA ILE A 96 -26.47 8.18 5.98
C ILE A 96 -27.50 9.01 5.19
N ALA A 97 -28.71 8.47 4.98
CA ALA A 97 -29.77 9.18 4.28
C ALA A 97 -30.13 10.49 5.00
N GLU A 98 -30.23 10.45 6.33
CA GLU A 98 -30.56 11.61 7.15
C GLU A 98 -29.45 12.69 7.12
N ALA A 99 -28.19 12.30 7.32
CA ALA A 99 -27.07 13.23 7.22
C ALA A 99 -26.86 13.77 5.79
N SER A 100 -27.28 13.03 4.75
CA SER A 100 -27.17 13.47 3.36
C SER A 100 -28.11 14.61 2.99
N GLN A 101 -29.12 14.88 3.83
CA GLN A 101 -30.02 16.03 3.67
C GLN A 101 -29.26 17.37 3.81
N ILE A 102 -28.13 17.37 4.54
CA ILE A 102 -27.25 18.53 4.70
C ILE A 102 -26.46 18.71 3.39
N ARG A 103 -26.81 19.75 2.63
CA ARG A 103 -26.28 20.00 1.28
C ARG A 103 -24.87 20.59 1.29
N ARG A 104 -24.14 20.40 0.19
CA ARG A 104 -22.82 21.01 -0.03
C ARG A 104 -22.92 22.54 0.09
N GLY A 105 -21.99 23.14 0.83
CA GLY A 105 -21.93 24.58 1.07
C GLY A 105 -22.61 25.05 2.35
N ARG A 106 -23.34 24.17 3.04
CA ARG A 106 -23.90 24.43 4.38
C ARG A 106 -22.83 24.29 5.47
N ALA A 107 -23.01 25.00 6.58
CA ALA A 107 -22.09 25.01 7.71
C ALA A 107 -21.76 23.60 8.26
N LEU A 108 -22.76 22.71 8.38
CA LEU A 108 -22.58 21.35 8.91
C LEU A 108 -22.17 20.30 7.87
N TYR A 109 -22.02 20.68 6.60
CA TYR A 109 -21.70 19.72 5.54
C TYR A 109 -20.39 18.93 5.78
N PRO A 110 -19.27 19.53 6.21
CA PRO A 110 -18.03 18.78 6.44
C PRO A 110 -18.20 17.71 7.53
N GLU A 111 -18.95 18.01 8.59
CA GLU A 111 -19.24 17.08 9.68
C GLU A 111 -20.13 15.93 9.20
N ALA A 112 -21.21 16.25 8.47
CA ALA A 112 -22.10 15.27 7.88
C ALA A 112 -21.34 14.31 6.95
N ARG A 113 -20.46 14.83 6.09
CA ARG A 113 -19.63 14.01 5.18
C ARG A 113 -18.67 13.10 5.92
N LYS A 114 -18.07 13.57 7.02
CA LYS A 114 -17.21 12.73 7.87
C LYS A 114 -17.99 11.56 8.46
N LYS A 115 -19.18 11.81 9.00
CA LYS A 115 -20.05 10.76 9.56
C LYS A 115 -20.52 9.77 8.50
N ILE A 116 -20.99 10.26 7.34
CA ILE A 116 -21.38 9.42 6.21
C ILE A 116 -20.23 8.50 5.79
N SER A 117 -19.01 9.02 5.70
CA SER A 117 -17.83 8.22 5.36
C SER A 117 -17.55 7.14 6.41
N ALA A 118 -17.68 7.46 7.70
CA ALA A 118 -17.46 6.51 8.78
C ALA A 118 -18.51 5.39 8.78
N TRP A 119 -19.80 5.74 8.69
CA TRP A 119 -20.89 4.75 8.64
C TRP A 119 -20.81 3.88 7.38
N THR A 120 -20.45 4.46 6.23
CA THR A 120 -20.21 3.69 5.00
C THR A 120 -19.10 2.65 5.20
N ALA A 121 -18.00 3.03 5.88
CA ALA A 121 -16.91 2.09 6.17
C ALA A 121 -17.33 0.98 7.14
N THR A 122 -18.18 1.28 8.12
CA THR A 122 -18.76 0.29 9.04
C THR A 122 -19.66 -0.70 8.30
N ILE A 123 -20.57 -0.21 7.44
CA ILE A 123 -21.42 -1.07 6.60
C ILE A 123 -20.56 -2.01 5.76
N GLN A 124 -19.55 -1.48 5.07
CA GLN A 124 -18.63 -2.29 4.26
C GLN A 124 -17.93 -3.35 5.10
N ARG A 125 -17.50 -3.02 6.32
CA ARG A 125 -16.86 -3.99 7.22
C ARG A 125 -17.83 -5.11 7.60
N ILE A 126 -19.07 -4.79 7.99
CA ILE A 126 -20.08 -5.79 8.36
C ILE A 126 -20.34 -6.74 7.18
N GLN A 127 -20.41 -6.22 5.95
CA GLN A 127 -20.63 -7.02 4.75
C GLN A 127 -19.43 -7.90 4.39
N ASP A 128 -18.22 -7.35 4.49
CA ASP A 128 -17.02 -7.96 3.93
C ASP A 128 -16.31 -8.89 4.93
N GLN A 129 -16.45 -8.64 6.23
CA GLN A 129 -15.83 -9.43 7.30
C GLN A 129 -16.13 -10.94 7.22
N PRO A 130 -17.40 -11.40 7.09
CA PRO A 130 -17.68 -12.85 7.01
C PRO A 130 -17.11 -13.51 5.75
N ILE A 131 -16.99 -12.75 4.64
CA ILE A 131 -16.39 -13.25 3.40
C ILE A 131 -14.88 -13.44 3.60
N LEU A 132 -14.25 -12.49 4.28
CA LEU A 132 -12.83 -12.51 4.61
C LEU A 132 -12.49 -13.66 5.57
N GLU A 133 -13.31 -13.87 6.60
CA GLU A 133 -13.19 -15.01 7.52
C GLU A 133 -13.37 -16.35 6.80
N ARG A 134 -14.35 -16.45 5.90
CA ARG A 134 -14.56 -17.65 5.08
C ARG A 134 -13.33 -17.95 4.21
N ALA A 135 -12.75 -16.93 3.58
CA ALA A 135 -11.54 -17.11 2.77
C ALA A 135 -10.33 -17.55 3.60
N ARG A 136 -10.15 -16.97 4.79
CA ARG A 136 -9.09 -17.41 5.72
C ARG A 136 -9.28 -18.86 6.14
N SER A 137 -10.51 -19.29 6.39
CA SER A 137 -10.81 -20.70 6.66
C SER A 137 -10.48 -21.60 5.46
N LEU A 138 -10.82 -21.18 4.23
CA LEU A 138 -10.44 -21.91 3.02
C LEU A 138 -8.91 -22.04 2.89
N ALA A 139 -8.17 -20.96 3.13
CA ALA A 139 -6.71 -20.95 3.08
C ALA A 139 -6.09 -21.85 4.15
N ALA A 140 -6.59 -21.80 5.39
CA ALA A 140 -6.14 -22.67 6.48
C ALA A 140 -6.37 -24.17 6.18
N ASN A 141 -7.39 -24.50 5.39
CA ASN A 141 -7.64 -25.86 4.90
C ASN A 141 -6.81 -26.21 3.64
N GLY A 142 -5.85 -25.38 3.24
CA GLY A 142 -5.00 -25.57 2.07
C GLY A 142 -5.64 -25.17 0.74
N ASN A 143 -6.89 -24.70 0.73
CA ASN A 143 -7.57 -24.26 -0.49
C ASN A 143 -7.29 -22.77 -0.78
N LEU A 144 -6.02 -22.46 -1.02
CA LEU A 144 -5.54 -21.10 -1.28
C LEU A 144 -6.20 -20.48 -2.52
N GLY A 145 -6.40 -21.27 -3.58
CA GLY A 145 -7.05 -20.80 -4.81
C GLY A 145 -8.49 -20.32 -4.57
N ALA A 146 -9.31 -21.10 -3.87
CA ALA A 146 -10.66 -20.68 -3.53
C ALA A 146 -10.68 -19.50 -2.54
N ALA A 147 -9.71 -19.43 -1.62
CA ALA A 147 -9.56 -18.32 -0.69
C ALA A 147 -9.35 -16.99 -1.45
N ILE A 148 -8.40 -16.96 -2.39
CA ILE A 148 -8.10 -15.78 -3.23
C ILE A 148 -9.35 -15.35 -4.00
N GLU A 149 -10.04 -16.27 -4.67
CA GLU A 149 -11.24 -15.94 -5.45
C GLU A 149 -12.39 -15.42 -4.57
N THR A 150 -12.50 -15.91 -3.33
CA THR A 150 -13.55 -15.48 -2.39
C THR A 150 -13.42 -14.01 -1.99
N ILE A 151 -12.21 -13.49 -1.78
CA ILE A 151 -11.99 -12.09 -1.32
C ILE A 151 -11.53 -11.13 -2.42
N ARG A 152 -11.32 -11.64 -3.65
CA ARG A 152 -10.97 -10.81 -4.82
C ARG A 152 -11.90 -9.59 -5.00
N PRO A 153 -13.23 -9.69 -4.81
CA PRO A 153 -14.12 -8.51 -4.92
C PRO A 153 -13.86 -7.42 -3.86
N ILE A 154 -13.40 -7.79 -2.66
CA ILE A 154 -13.17 -6.85 -1.53
C ILE A 154 -11.92 -5.99 -1.78
N SER A 155 -10.96 -6.48 -2.57
CA SER A 155 -9.71 -5.80 -2.87
C SER A 155 -9.88 -4.44 -3.58
N GLN A 156 -11.08 -4.09 -4.06
CA GLN A 156 -11.35 -2.88 -4.86
C GLN A 156 -11.91 -1.71 -4.02
N GLY A 157 -11.06 -1.04 -3.24
CA GLY A 157 -11.38 0.28 -2.65
C GLY A 157 -12.41 0.30 -1.51
N ARG A 158 -12.75 -0.86 -0.94
CA ARG A 158 -13.61 -1.00 0.25
C ARG A 158 -12.79 -0.88 1.55
N SER A 159 -13.47 -0.78 2.69
CA SER A 159 -12.83 -0.61 4.01
C SER A 159 -11.81 -1.70 4.34
N LEU A 160 -12.08 -2.97 3.97
CA LEU A 160 -11.18 -4.12 4.18
C LEU A 160 -10.25 -4.43 2.99
N SER A 161 -10.11 -3.51 2.04
CA SER A 161 -9.34 -3.73 0.81
C SER A 161 -7.85 -3.96 1.08
N ARG A 162 -7.27 -3.34 2.11
CA ARG A 162 -5.84 -3.51 2.43
C ARG A 162 -5.59 -4.89 3.03
N GLU A 163 -6.44 -5.28 3.98
CA GLU A 163 -6.43 -6.60 4.61
C GLU A 163 -6.61 -7.70 3.58
N ALA A 164 -7.60 -7.56 2.69
CA ALA A 164 -7.84 -8.52 1.61
C ALA A 164 -6.64 -8.63 0.66
N ARG A 165 -5.98 -7.52 0.30
CA ARG A 165 -4.79 -7.54 -0.55
C ARG A 165 -3.61 -8.26 0.12
N ASN A 166 -3.35 -7.96 1.38
CA ASN A 166 -2.28 -8.64 2.14
C ASN A 166 -2.51 -10.15 2.23
N ASP A 167 -3.76 -10.57 2.46
CA ASP A 167 -4.13 -11.98 2.50
C ASP A 167 -3.93 -12.64 1.12
N ILE A 168 -4.38 -12.00 0.03
CA ILE A 168 -4.17 -12.48 -1.35
C ILE A 168 -2.68 -12.63 -1.66
N ASP A 169 -1.87 -11.62 -1.34
CA ASP A 169 -0.42 -11.63 -1.62
C ASP A 169 0.25 -12.80 -0.90
N THR A 170 -0.09 -13.00 0.38
CA THR A 170 0.41 -14.12 1.19
C THR A 170 0.05 -15.48 0.58
N TRP A 171 -1.22 -15.69 0.23
CA TRP A 171 -1.68 -16.95 -0.35
C TRP A 171 -1.12 -17.20 -1.76
N GLN A 172 -0.92 -16.14 -2.54
CA GLN A 172 -0.32 -16.24 -3.87
C GLN A 172 1.16 -16.63 -3.79
N GLU A 173 1.90 -16.11 -2.80
CA GLU A 173 3.27 -16.53 -2.52
C GLU A 173 3.33 -18.02 -2.13
N GLU A 174 2.44 -18.47 -1.25
CA GLU A 174 2.35 -19.87 -0.84
C GLU A 174 2.02 -20.80 -2.01
N LEU A 175 1.02 -20.44 -2.83
CA LEU A 175 0.62 -21.22 -4.00
C LEU A 175 1.78 -21.33 -5.01
N THR A 176 2.50 -20.22 -5.22
CA THR A 176 3.67 -20.18 -6.10
C THR A 176 4.80 -21.04 -5.55
N ALA A 177 5.03 -21.03 -4.24
CA ALA A 177 6.02 -21.88 -3.59
C ALA A 177 5.67 -23.36 -3.74
N GLN A 178 4.41 -23.75 -3.53
CA GLN A 178 3.93 -25.12 -3.74
C GLN A 178 4.13 -25.58 -5.19
N GLN A 179 3.77 -24.72 -6.16
CA GLN A 179 3.92 -25.04 -7.57
C GLN A 179 5.41 -25.16 -7.97
N ASN A 180 6.26 -24.26 -7.49
CA ASN A 180 7.70 -24.34 -7.72
C ASN A 180 8.27 -25.63 -7.13
N TRP A 181 7.88 -26.01 -5.91
CA TRP A 181 8.35 -27.24 -5.29
C TRP A 181 7.93 -28.48 -6.09
N LYS A 182 6.67 -28.56 -6.48
CA LYS A 182 6.16 -29.65 -7.32
C LYS A 182 6.92 -29.74 -8.65
N ASN A 183 7.04 -28.63 -9.37
CA ASN A 183 7.75 -28.56 -10.65
C ASN A 183 9.22 -28.96 -10.51
N ALA A 184 9.90 -28.54 -9.43
CA ALA A 184 11.27 -28.92 -9.17
C ALA A 184 11.40 -30.44 -8.99
N ARG A 185 10.52 -31.05 -8.19
CA ARG A 185 10.51 -32.50 -7.98
C ARG A 185 10.24 -33.26 -9.28
N ASP A 186 9.22 -32.87 -10.03
CA ASP A 186 8.85 -33.51 -11.30
C ASP A 186 9.99 -33.40 -12.33
N THR A 187 10.71 -32.27 -12.34
CA THR A 187 11.87 -32.08 -13.21
C THR A 187 13.03 -32.99 -12.80
N ALA A 188 13.29 -33.11 -11.49
CA ALA A 188 14.38 -33.93 -10.97
C ALA A 188 14.20 -35.43 -11.27
N LEU A 189 12.96 -35.92 -11.43
CA LEU A 189 12.67 -37.33 -11.75
C LEU A 189 13.30 -37.81 -13.06
N ARG A 190 13.67 -36.90 -13.98
CA ARG A 190 14.36 -37.27 -15.22
C ARG A 190 15.77 -37.79 -14.97
N GLY A 191 16.41 -37.41 -13.85
CA GLY A 191 17.73 -37.90 -13.44
C GLY A 191 18.91 -37.45 -14.30
N THR A 192 18.71 -36.64 -15.36
CA THR A 192 19.82 -36.09 -16.15
C THR A 192 20.45 -34.89 -15.45
N PRO A 193 21.75 -34.61 -15.67
CA PRO A 193 22.39 -33.46 -15.06
C PRO A 193 21.70 -32.12 -15.32
N GLU A 194 21.18 -31.92 -16.54
CA GLU A 194 20.47 -30.70 -16.93
C GLU A 194 19.14 -30.58 -16.20
N ALA A 195 18.42 -31.70 -16.07
CA ALA A 195 17.15 -31.72 -15.36
C ALA A 195 17.32 -31.49 -13.85
N LEU A 196 18.36 -32.09 -13.25
CA LEU A 196 18.72 -31.85 -11.85
C LEU A 196 19.13 -30.39 -11.63
N ALA A 197 19.93 -29.81 -12.53
CA ALA A 197 20.33 -28.41 -12.44
C ALA A 197 19.13 -27.46 -12.54
N GLU A 198 18.18 -27.73 -13.43
CA GLU A 198 16.95 -26.94 -13.54
C GLU A 198 16.04 -27.13 -12.32
N ALA A 199 15.90 -28.36 -11.80
CA ALA A 199 15.17 -28.63 -10.57
C ALA A 199 15.71 -27.82 -9.39
N ILE A 200 17.04 -27.74 -9.25
CA ILE A 200 17.70 -26.88 -8.26
C ILE A 200 17.31 -25.42 -8.47
N ARG A 201 17.39 -24.90 -9.71
CA ARG A 201 17.03 -23.50 -10.00
C ARG A 201 15.57 -23.19 -9.65
N ILE A 202 14.64 -24.09 -9.94
CA ILE A 202 13.22 -23.92 -9.60
C ILE A 202 13.04 -23.93 -8.08
N ALA A 203 13.64 -24.90 -7.37
CA ALA A 203 13.56 -24.99 -5.92
C ALA A 203 14.18 -23.77 -5.21
N GLN A 204 15.23 -23.18 -5.78
CA GLN A 204 15.84 -21.94 -5.27
C GLN A 204 14.90 -20.71 -5.35
N ARG A 205 13.86 -20.72 -6.20
CA ARG A 205 12.84 -19.65 -6.28
C ARG A 205 11.87 -19.67 -5.10
N ILE A 206 11.81 -20.76 -4.34
CA ILE A 206 10.99 -20.83 -3.12
C ILE A 206 11.53 -19.80 -2.11
N PRO A 207 10.67 -18.90 -1.57
CA PRO A 207 11.12 -17.89 -0.61
C PRO A 207 11.85 -18.51 0.59
N ARG A 208 12.93 -17.87 1.05
CA ARG A 208 13.79 -18.43 2.12
C ARG A 208 13.07 -18.68 3.44
N ARG A 209 12.01 -17.93 3.72
CA ARG A 209 11.20 -18.06 4.95
C ARG A 209 10.01 -19.00 4.79
N ASN A 210 9.75 -19.52 3.59
CA ASN A 210 8.66 -20.45 3.34
C ASN A 210 8.98 -21.82 3.95
N PHE A 211 7.99 -22.48 4.55
CA PHE A 211 8.17 -23.77 5.23
C PHE A 211 8.71 -24.87 4.30
N LEU A 212 8.38 -24.82 2.99
CA LEU A 212 8.86 -25.77 1.99
C LEU A 212 10.38 -25.77 1.83
N ARG A 213 11.09 -24.77 2.35
CA ARG A 213 12.56 -24.77 2.39
C ARG A 213 13.13 -25.89 3.24
N ASN A 214 12.38 -26.40 4.22
CA ASN A 214 12.80 -27.55 5.03
C ASN A 214 12.90 -28.83 4.18
N GLU A 215 12.10 -28.95 3.13
CA GLU A 215 12.16 -30.05 2.17
C GLU A 215 13.07 -29.71 0.98
N ALA A 216 13.00 -28.48 0.49
CA ALA A 216 13.70 -28.06 -0.73
C ALA A 216 15.21 -27.96 -0.52
N ASN A 217 15.70 -27.51 0.64
CA ASN A 217 17.14 -27.37 0.85
C ASN A 217 17.87 -28.73 0.82
N PRO A 218 17.44 -29.78 1.57
CA PRO A 218 18.06 -31.10 1.45
C PRO A 218 18.02 -31.67 0.02
N ALA A 219 16.90 -31.48 -0.69
CA ALA A 219 16.78 -31.95 -2.06
C ALA A 219 17.73 -31.21 -3.02
N ILE A 220 17.87 -29.89 -2.88
CA ILE A 220 18.84 -29.09 -3.62
C ILE A 220 20.26 -29.63 -3.42
N ASP A 221 20.63 -29.94 -2.18
CA ASP A 221 21.94 -30.49 -1.85
C ASP A 221 22.14 -31.87 -2.47
N GLN A 222 21.16 -32.76 -2.34
CA GLN A 222 21.19 -34.08 -2.95
C GLN A 222 21.33 -34.02 -4.48
N TRP A 223 20.52 -33.21 -5.16
CA TRP A 223 20.59 -33.06 -6.62
C TRP A 223 21.94 -32.47 -7.05
N SER A 224 22.48 -31.52 -6.29
CA SER A 224 23.79 -30.93 -6.59
C SER A 224 24.91 -31.96 -6.48
N GLN A 225 24.82 -32.86 -5.49
CA GLN A 225 25.76 -33.96 -5.31
C GLN A 225 25.64 -35.01 -6.42
N GLN A 226 24.41 -35.35 -6.82
CA GLN A 226 24.17 -36.27 -7.94
C GLN A 226 24.79 -35.78 -9.26
N ILE A 227 24.66 -34.48 -9.57
CA ILE A 227 25.32 -33.90 -10.75
C ILE A 227 26.85 -34.06 -10.66
N LEU A 228 27.43 -33.81 -9.49
CA LEU A 228 28.87 -33.93 -9.28
C LEU A 228 29.35 -35.37 -9.45
N ASP A 229 28.60 -36.35 -8.94
CA ASP A 229 28.94 -37.76 -9.06
C ASP A 229 28.81 -38.26 -10.50
N ILE A 230 27.81 -37.79 -11.25
CA ILE A 230 27.71 -38.05 -12.70
C ILE A 230 28.92 -37.47 -13.43
N ALA A 231 29.30 -36.21 -13.15
CA ALA A 231 30.49 -35.60 -13.75
C ALA A 231 31.76 -36.42 -13.47
N ARG A 232 31.96 -36.85 -12.23
CA ARG A 232 33.09 -37.71 -11.86
C ARG A 232 33.09 -39.04 -12.61
N GLY A 233 31.94 -39.69 -12.75
CA GLY A 233 31.82 -40.90 -13.57
C GLY A 233 32.18 -40.67 -15.04
N GLN A 234 31.74 -39.55 -15.62
CA GLN A 234 32.05 -39.18 -17.01
C GLN A 234 33.55 -38.94 -17.24
N SER A 235 34.29 -38.47 -16.22
CA SER A 235 35.71 -38.14 -16.35
C SER A 235 36.58 -39.33 -16.78
N GLN A 236 36.14 -40.55 -16.52
CA GLN A 236 36.80 -41.79 -16.95
C GLN A 236 36.79 -41.98 -18.47
N SER A 237 35.80 -41.40 -19.16
CA SER A 237 35.63 -41.52 -20.62
C SER A 237 35.89 -40.21 -21.35
N SER A 238 35.51 -39.08 -20.76
CA SER A 238 35.68 -37.75 -21.32
C SER A 238 35.75 -36.71 -20.21
N ILE A 239 36.95 -36.19 -19.97
CA ILE A 239 37.19 -35.10 -19.02
C ILE A 239 36.45 -33.83 -19.47
N THR A 240 36.35 -33.58 -20.78
CA THR A 240 35.60 -32.43 -21.33
C THR A 240 34.12 -32.49 -20.93
N ARG A 241 33.45 -33.63 -21.14
CA ARG A 241 32.04 -33.80 -20.72
C ARG A 241 31.87 -33.70 -19.20
N ALA A 242 32.82 -34.22 -18.43
CA ALA A 242 32.82 -34.10 -16.97
C ALA A 242 32.87 -32.63 -16.52
N ILE A 243 33.73 -31.82 -17.13
CA ILE A 243 33.79 -30.36 -16.87
C ILE A 243 32.47 -29.69 -17.21
N GLU A 244 31.90 -29.97 -18.39
CA GLU A 244 30.60 -29.41 -18.82
C GLU A 244 29.49 -29.73 -17.82
N THR A 245 29.39 -31.00 -17.40
CA THR A 245 28.41 -31.46 -16.40
C THR A 245 28.63 -30.80 -15.03
N ALA A 246 29.86 -30.75 -14.53
CA ALA A 246 30.16 -30.11 -13.24
C ALA A 246 29.86 -28.61 -13.25
N ARG A 247 29.95 -27.94 -14.40
CA ARG A 247 29.61 -26.51 -14.55
C ARG A 247 28.11 -26.24 -14.40
N LEU A 248 27.25 -27.24 -14.56
CA LEU A 248 25.80 -27.11 -14.37
C LEU A 248 25.42 -26.89 -12.89
N ILE A 249 26.29 -27.25 -11.94
CA ILE A 249 26.01 -27.17 -10.50
C ILE A 249 25.82 -25.70 -10.07
N PRO A 250 24.61 -25.29 -9.67
CA PRO A 250 24.32 -23.89 -9.37
C PRO A 250 25.08 -23.37 -8.13
N ARG A 251 25.33 -22.06 -8.10
CA ARG A 251 25.88 -21.37 -6.92
C ARG A 251 24.92 -21.50 -5.73
N GLY A 252 25.48 -21.50 -4.52
CA GLY A 252 24.71 -21.59 -3.28
C GLY A 252 24.18 -23.00 -2.98
N THR A 253 24.72 -24.02 -3.65
CA THR A 253 24.55 -25.44 -3.30
C THR A 253 25.80 -25.96 -2.57
N SER A 254 25.65 -27.01 -1.77
CA SER A 254 26.78 -27.65 -1.09
C SER A 254 27.86 -28.17 -2.05
N ALA A 255 27.47 -28.78 -3.18
CA ALA A 255 28.42 -29.35 -4.13
C ALA A 255 29.16 -28.30 -5.00
N HIS A 256 28.72 -27.03 -5.02
CA HIS A 256 29.30 -26.02 -5.91
C HIS A 256 30.80 -25.79 -5.68
N GLY A 257 31.23 -25.73 -4.42
CA GLY A 257 32.64 -25.54 -4.08
C GLY A 257 33.52 -26.69 -4.58
N LEU A 258 33.08 -27.93 -4.32
CA LEU A 258 33.75 -29.15 -4.76
C LEU A 258 33.80 -29.27 -6.28
N ALA A 259 32.69 -28.96 -6.96
CA ALA A 259 32.62 -28.94 -8.41
C ALA A 259 33.65 -27.98 -9.03
N ARG A 260 33.76 -26.76 -8.48
CA ARG A 260 34.73 -25.75 -8.96
C ARG A 260 36.17 -26.20 -8.75
N GLN A 261 36.46 -26.93 -7.68
CA GLN A 261 37.79 -27.53 -7.48
C GLN A 261 38.06 -28.62 -8.51
N GLN A 262 37.11 -29.55 -8.67
CA GLN A 262 37.24 -30.67 -9.61
C GLN A 262 37.45 -30.18 -11.05
N ILE A 263 36.71 -29.15 -11.46
CA ILE A 263 36.88 -28.51 -12.78
C ILE A 263 38.31 -27.99 -12.97
N ARG A 264 38.91 -27.34 -11.97
CA ARG A 264 40.29 -26.82 -12.08
C ARG A 264 41.31 -27.95 -12.24
N GLU A 265 41.15 -29.03 -11.48
CA GLU A 265 42.03 -30.19 -11.57
C GLU A 265 41.98 -30.83 -12.96
N TRP A 266 40.77 -30.97 -13.52
CA TRP A 266 40.56 -31.47 -14.87
C TRP A 266 41.09 -30.54 -15.96
N GLU A 267 40.89 -29.23 -15.82
CA GLU A 267 41.44 -28.22 -16.75
C GLU A 267 42.97 -28.25 -16.75
N ASN A 268 43.61 -28.38 -15.58
CA ASN A 268 45.06 -28.51 -15.46
C ASN A 268 45.58 -29.82 -16.06
N PHE A 269 44.83 -30.91 -15.97
CA PHE A 269 45.21 -32.18 -16.59
C PHE A 269 45.15 -32.10 -18.12
N LEU A 270 44.15 -31.41 -18.67
CA LEU A 270 44.02 -31.19 -20.11
C LEU A 270 45.03 -30.17 -20.66
N ASN A 271 45.44 -29.20 -19.85
CA ASN A 271 46.39 -28.17 -20.22
C ASN A 271 47.38 -27.91 -19.06
N PRO A 272 48.40 -28.78 -18.89
CA PRO A 272 49.36 -28.65 -17.80
C PRO A 272 50.11 -27.32 -17.92
N PRO A 273 50.37 -26.62 -16.79
CA PRO A 273 51.12 -25.37 -16.80
C PRO A 273 52.50 -25.61 -17.41
N GLN A 274 52.89 -24.76 -18.37
CA GLN A 274 54.20 -24.89 -19.01
C GLN A 274 55.32 -24.76 -17.97
N PRO A 275 56.37 -25.60 -18.04
CA PRO A 275 57.52 -25.46 -17.16
C PRO A 275 58.11 -24.06 -17.33
N GLN A 276 58.41 -23.40 -16.20
CA GLN A 276 59.13 -22.13 -16.23
C GLN A 276 60.44 -22.33 -16.99
N PRO A 277 60.84 -21.40 -17.88
CA PRO A 277 62.13 -21.51 -18.56
C PRO A 277 63.21 -21.60 -17.48
N THR A 278 63.97 -22.70 -17.50
CA THR A 278 65.17 -22.86 -16.68
C THR A 278 66.08 -21.66 -16.93
N GLU A 279 66.30 -20.81 -15.93
CA GLU A 279 67.40 -19.85 -15.97
C GLU A 279 68.69 -20.65 -16.14
N GLU A 280 69.27 -20.62 -17.34
CA GLU A 280 70.61 -21.15 -17.57
C GLU A 280 71.57 -20.48 -16.58
N PRO A 281 72.41 -21.23 -15.85
CA PRO A 281 73.37 -20.64 -14.94
C PRO A 281 74.32 -19.75 -15.74
N ILE A 282 74.30 -18.45 -15.43
CA ILE A 282 75.20 -17.45 -16.00
C ILE A 282 76.64 -17.92 -15.71
N VAL A 283 77.31 -18.43 -16.74
CA VAL A 283 78.72 -18.81 -16.65
C VAL A 283 79.54 -17.51 -16.57
N PRO A 284 80.27 -17.24 -15.48
CA PRO A 284 81.05 -16.02 -15.38
C PRO A 284 82.19 -16.03 -16.42
N PRO A 285 82.53 -14.87 -17.02
CA PRO A 285 83.58 -14.80 -18.02
C PRO A 285 84.94 -15.16 -17.42
N ARG A 286 85.74 -15.95 -18.16
CA ARG A 286 87.09 -16.35 -17.75
C ARG A 286 87.99 -15.11 -17.62
N PRO A 287 88.79 -14.99 -16.54
CA PRO A 287 89.79 -13.94 -16.44
C PRO A 287 90.96 -14.21 -17.40
N PHE A 288 91.50 -13.13 -17.97
CA PHE A 288 92.71 -13.10 -18.80
C PHE A 288 93.99 -13.34 -17.97
#